data_AF-A0A062U617-F1
#
_entry.id   AF-A0A062U617-F1
#
_cell.length_a   1.000
_cell.length_b   1.000
_cell.length_c   1.000
_cell.angle_alpha   90.00
_cell.angle_beta   90.00
_cell.angle_gamma   90.00
#
_symmetry.space_group_name_H-M   'P 1'
#
loop_
_entity.id
_entity.type
_entity.pdbx_description
1 polymer ?
#
loop_
_entity_poly.entity_id
_entity_poly.type
_entity_poly.pdbx_seq_one_letter_code
_entity_poly.pdbx_strand_id
1 'polypeptide(L)'
;MRIHRSLAAALLVAFSLIDPILAPAAEAAPQNENSQSTDTDARTASTKKVPKGTVFAKDYPDAWPWPAYESGRLRCYNRTFKNVRRPIVLIKLGGTTYGLNGTAIGAAGYRDSRELMGRDQFGAYAGNSALFIQMALELCNK
;
A
#
# COMPACT_ATOMS: atom_id res chain seq x y z
N MET A 1 18.91 -7.94 -52.02
CA MET A 1 17.62 -8.33 -52.63
C MET A 1 16.51 -8.01 -51.62
N ARG A 2 15.57 -7.11 -51.98
CA ARG A 2 14.28 -6.75 -51.31
C ARG A 2 14.40 -6.18 -49.88
N ILE A 3 14.49 -4.86 -49.68
CA ILE A 3 13.39 -3.86 -49.58
C ILE A 3 12.19 -4.38 -48.76
N HIS A 4 12.07 -3.93 -47.51
CA HIS A 4 10.77 -3.78 -46.85
C HIS A 4 10.62 -2.37 -46.31
N ARG A 5 9.70 -1.65 -46.97
CA ARG A 5 9.08 -0.41 -46.54
C ARG A 5 8.13 -0.73 -45.38
N SER A 6 8.05 0.15 -44.38
CA SER A 6 6.85 0.30 -43.55
C SER A 6 6.90 1.72 -42.97
N LEU A 7 6.23 2.66 -43.63
CA LEU A 7 4.88 3.15 -43.30
C LEU A 7 4.91 4.02 -42.03
N ALA A 8 5.02 5.31 -42.31
CA ALA A 8 4.86 6.41 -41.38
C ALA A 8 3.38 6.60 -40.99
N ALA A 9 3.22 7.10 -39.77
CA ALA A 9 2.26 8.12 -39.34
C ALA A 9 0.78 7.95 -39.71
N ALA A 10 -0.06 7.79 -38.67
CA ALA A 10 -1.16 8.72 -38.43
C ALA A 10 -1.62 8.60 -36.98
N LEU A 11 -1.26 9.63 -36.21
CA LEU A 11 -1.74 9.94 -34.88
C LEU A 11 -3.13 10.59 -35.04
N LEU A 12 -4.20 10.00 -34.50
CA LEU A 12 -5.48 10.68 -34.32
C LEU A 12 -5.88 10.54 -32.86
N VAL A 13 -5.61 11.62 -32.13
CA VAL A 13 -5.99 11.84 -30.75
C VAL A 13 -7.43 12.34 -30.76
N ALA A 14 -8.38 11.52 -30.31
CA ALA A 14 -9.72 11.97 -29.98
C ALA A 14 -9.77 12.32 -28.48
N PHE A 15 -9.64 13.62 -28.18
CA PHE A 15 -9.93 14.18 -26.86
C PHE A 15 -11.45 14.21 -26.68
N SER A 16 -12.00 13.21 -25.99
CA SER A 16 -13.38 13.26 -25.51
C SER A 16 -13.43 14.01 -24.18
N LEU A 17 -13.94 15.23 -24.28
CA LEU A 17 -14.68 16.05 -23.33
C LEU A 17 -14.78 15.52 -21.89
N ILE A 18 -14.19 16.31 -20.98
CA ILE A 18 -14.27 16.21 -19.53
C ILE A 18 -15.59 16.88 -19.10
N ASP A 19 -16.49 16.12 -18.47
CA ASP A 19 -17.62 16.68 -17.72
C ASP A 19 -17.14 17.17 -16.33
N PRO A 20 -17.37 18.45 -15.96
CA PRO A 20 -17.18 18.89 -14.59
C PRO A 20 -18.40 18.47 -13.74
N ILE A 21 -18.25 17.38 -12.98
CA ILE A 21 -19.23 17.01 -11.95
C ILE A 21 -19.08 17.98 -10.78
N LEU A 22 -20.12 18.81 -10.64
CA LEU A 22 -20.40 19.76 -9.59
C LEU A 22 -20.45 19.04 -8.22
N ALA A 23 -19.54 19.37 -7.31
CA ALA A 23 -19.56 18.89 -5.93
C ALA A 23 -20.49 19.78 -5.07
N PRO A 24 -21.46 19.23 -4.34
CA PRO A 24 -22.20 19.98 -3.34
C PRO A 24 -21.35 20.20 -2.08
N ALA A 25 -21.24 21.46 -1.67
CA ALA A 25 -20.78 21.87 -0.36
C ALA A 25 -21.81 21.44 0.69
N ALA A 26 -21.39 20.65 1.67
CA ALA A 26 -22.18 20.34 2.86
C ALA A 26 -21.41 20.83 4.10
N GLU A 27 -21.78 22.04 4.47
CA GLU A 27 -22.19 22.50 5.80
C GLU A 27 -21.65 21.78 7.06
N ALA A 28 -21.12 22.60 7.96
CA ALA A 28 -20.58 22.26 9.26
C ALA A 28 -21.67 22.02 10.32
N ALA A 29 -21.33 21.22 11.34
CA ALA A 29 -21.89 21.38 12.69
C ALA A 29 -20.90 20.86 13.77
N PRO A 30 -20.61 21.64 14.83
CA PRO A 30 -19.87 21.18 16.01
C PRO A 30 -20.81 20.80 17.16
N GLN A 31 -20.61 19.63 17.78
CA GLN A 31 -21.17 19.26 19.09
C GLN A 31 -20.02 18.56 19.84
N ASN A 32 -19.37 19.17 20.82
CA ASN A 32 -19.80 19.53 22.18
C ASN A 32 -19.96 18.33 23.14
N GLU A 33 -19.16 18.42 24.21
CA GLU A 33 -19.31 17.91 25.57
C GLU A 33 -19.27 16.40 25.89
N ASN A 34 -18.16 16.06 26.57
CA ASN A 34 -18.17 15.55 27.95
C ASN A 34 -18.76 14.15 28.18
N SER A 35 -17.88 13.17 28.35
CA SER A 35 -18.18 11.96 29.12
C SER A 35 -16.96 11.57 29.93
N GLN A 36 -17.00 12.10 31.15
CA GLN A 36 -16.51 11.53 32.41
C GLN A 36 -15.72 10.22 32.31
N SER A 37 -14.47 10.38 32.71
CA SER A 37 -13.65 9.39 33.39
C SER A 37 -14.44 8.73 34.52
N THR A 38 -14.65 7.43 34.42
CA THR A 38 -14.77 6.57 35.59
C THR A 38 -13.49 5.76 35.68
N ASP A 39 -12.62 6.19 36.59
CA ASP A 39 -11.54 5.38 37.11
C ASP A 39 -12.10 4.05 37.59
N THR A 40 -11.65 2.98 36.98
CA THR A 40 -11.67 1.64 37.58
C THR A 40 -10.27 1.08 37.40
N ASP A 41 -9.44 1.33 38.41
CA ASP A 41 -8.20 0.62 38.65
C ASP A 41 -8.48 -0.89 38.62
N ALA A 42 -7.89 -1.60 37.66
CA ALA A 42 -7.30 -2.94 37.81
C ALA A 42 -7.04 -3.63 36.46
N ARG A 43 -6.06 -3.13 35.70
CA ARG A 43 -5.15 -4.01 34.94
C ARG A 43 -3.99 -3.16 34.45
N THR A 44 -2.86 -3.22 35.15
CA THR A 44 -1.55 -2.97 34.55
C THR A 44 -1.27 -4.08 33.54
N ALA A 45 -2.03 -4.09 32.43
CA ALA A 45 -1.57 -4.70 31.21
C ALA A 45 -0.34 -3.90 30.83
N SER A 46 0.83 -4.54 30.91
CA SER A 46 2.05 -4.04 30.27
C SER A 46 1.71 -3.76 28.81
N THR A 47 1.38 -2.51 28.49
CA THR A 47 1.01 -2.08 27.14
C THR A 47 2.29 -2.05 26.35
N LYS A 48 2.72 -3.23 25.90
CA LYS A 48 3.85 -3.42 25.01
C LYS A 48 3.60 -2.53 23.80
N LYS A 49 4.33 -1.41 23.73
CA LYS A 49 4.21 -0.42 22.66
C LYS A 49 4.31 -1.14 21.32
N VAL A 50 3.20 -1.20 20.59
CA VAL A 50 3.18 -1.81 19.26
C VAL A 50 4.09 -0.97 18.36
N PRO A 51 5.10 -1.57 17.71
CA PRO A 51 5.97 -0.82 16.82
C PRO A 51 5.18 -0.14 15.72
N LYS A 52 5.54 1.10 15.39
CA LYS A 52 4.94 1.84 14.27
C LYS A 52 5.07 1.02 12.97
N GLY A 53 3.99 0.98 12.19
CA GLY A 53 3.90 0.23 10.94
C GLY A 53 3.58 -1.25 11.10
N THR A 54 3.37 -1.75 12.33
CA THR A 54 2.83 -3.08 12.51
C THR A 54 1.35 -3.12 12.12
N VAL A 55 0.99 -4.12 11.32
CA VAL A 55 -0.38 -4.42 10.86
C VAL A 55 -0.70 -5.88 11.18
N PHE A 56 -1.95 -6.17 11.52
CA PHE A 56 -2.41 -7.52 11.84
C PHE A 56 -3.49 -7.98 10.86
N ALA A 57 -3.46 -9.26 10.49
CA ALA A 57 -4.43 -9.87 9.58
C ALA A 57 -5.87 -9.69 10.08
N LYS A 58 -6.09 -9.83 11.39
CA LYS A 58 -7.40 -9.70 12.04
C LYS A 58 -8.05 -8.32 11.86
N ASP A 59 -7.25 -7.28 11.65
CA ASP A 59 -7.75 -5.91 11.45
C ASP A 59 -8.17 -5.68 9.99
N TYR A 60 -7.83 -6.61 9.08
CA TYR A 60 -8.04 -6.53 7.64
C TYR A 60 -8.44 -7.90 7.04
N PRO A 61 -9.50 -8.57 7.54
CA PRO A 61 -9.79 -9.95 7.17
C PRO A 61 -9.97 -10.16 5.66
N ASP A 62 -10.62 -9.23 4.96
CA ASP A 62 -10.88 -9.32 3.52
C ASP A 62 -9.75 -8.76 2.65
N ALA A 63 -8.89 -7.91 3.24
CA ALA A 63 -7.83 -7.24 2.51
C ALA A 63 -6.46 -7.90 2.70
N TRP A 64 -6.29 -8.75 3.72
CA TRP A 64 -5.01 -9.38 4.07
C TRP A 64 -4.58 -10.44 3.04
N PRO A 65 -3.54 -10.21 2.23
CA PRO A 65 -3.24 -11.07 1.10
C PRO A 65 -2.26 -12.22 1.45
N TRP A 66 -1.76 -12.29 2.69
CA TRP A 66 -0.70 -13.20 3.11
C TRP A 66 -1.20 -14.25 4.12
N PRO A 67 -1.93 -15.28 3.69
CA PRO A 67 -2.68 -16.17 4.59
C PRO A 67 -1.80 -16.94 5.59
N ALA A 68 -0.52 -17.15 5.28
CA ALA A 68 0.43 -17.85 6.16
C ALA A 68 0.95 -16.99 7.34
N TYR A 69 0.57 -15.71 7.43
CA TYR A 69 1.09 -14.79 8.44
C TYR A 69 -0.03 -14.02 9.12
N GLU A 70 0.00 -13.93 10.45
CA GLU A 70 -1.00 -13.20 11.24
C GLU A 70 -0.71 -11.70 11.36
N SER A 71 0.52 -11.30 11.05
CA SER A 71 0.94 -9.89 11.14
C SER A 71 2.14 -9.61 10.25
N GLY A 72 2.37 -8.32 10.01
CA GLY A 72 3.51 -7.82 9.27
C GLY A 72 3.96 -6.46 9.79
N ARG A 73 5.21 -6.10 9.49
CA ARG A 73 5.73 -4.77 9.80
C ARG A 73 6.08 -4.02 8.53
N LEU A 74 5.29 -3.00 8.23
CA LEU A 74 5.50 -2.07 7.13
C LEU A 74 6.70 -1.17 7.42
N ARG A 75 7.50 -0.92 6.38
CA ARG A 75 8.59 0.04 6.40
C ARG A 75 8.59 0.82 5.09
N CYS A 76 8.95 2.08 5.19
CA CYS A 76 9.22 2.89 4.02
C CYS A 76 10.46 3.74 4.26
N TYR A 77 11.30 3.86 3.24
CA TYR A 77 12.40 4.82 3.22
C TYR A 77 12.63 5.29 1.80
N ASN A 78 13.18 6.50 1.66
CA ASN A 78 13.52 7.06 0.36
C ASN A 78 14.95 6.67 -0.04
N ARG A 79 15.15 6.28 -1.30
CA ARG A 79 16.48 6.03 -1.87
C ARG A 79 16.60 6.68 -3.25
N THR A 80 17.78 7.17 -3.58
CA THR A 80 18.08 7.78 -4.87
C THR A 80 18.59 6.72 -5.84
N PHE A 81 17.97 6.64 -7.02
CA PHE A 81 18.39 5.80 -8.13
C PHE A 81 18.52 6.67 -9.37
N LYS A 82 19.70 6.69 -10.00
CA LYS A 82 19.96 7.50 -11.20
C LYS A 82 19.49 8.96 -11.04
N ASN A 83 19.86 9.60 -9.92
CA ASN A 83 19.47 10.96 -9.53
C ASN A 83 17.97 11.21 -9.27
N VAL A 84 17.14 10.15 -9.20
CA VAL A 84 15.72 10.28 -8.85
C VAL A 84 15.46 9.64 -7.49
N ARG A 85 14.91 10.41 -6.55
CA ARG A 85 14.48 9.93 -5.23
C ARG A 85 13.17 9.16 -5.37
N ARG A 86 13.13 7.91 -4.91
CA ARG A 86 11.96 7.03 -4.99
C ARG A 86 11.70 6.35 -3.63
N PRO A 87 10.43 6.10 -3.26
CA PRO A 87 10.11 5.36 -2.05
C PRO A 87 10.35 3.85 -2.23
N ILE A 88 11.00 3.25 -1.24
CA ILE A 88 11.16 1.81 -1.11
C ILE A 88 10.18 1.33 -0.05
N VAL A 89 9.18 0.57 -0.49
CA VAL A 89 8.06 0.12 0.34
C VAL A 89 8.25 -1.36 0.63
N LEU A 90 8.35 -1.72 1.92
CA LEU A 90 8.70 -3.05 2.37
C LEU A 90 7.71 -3.56 3.42
N ILE A 91 7.59 -4.88 3.51
CA ILE A 91 6.93 -5.57 4.62
C ILE A 91 7.84 -6.66 5.19
N LYS A 92 7.93 -6.75 6.52
CA LYS A 92 8.55 -7.89 7.21
C LYS A 92 7.47 -8.88 7.64
N LEU A 93 7.52 -10.11 7.10
CA LEU A 93 6.61 -11.22 7.37
C LEU A 93 7.43 -12.42 7.87
N GLY A 94 7.08 -12.98 9.04
CA GLY A 94 7.77 -14.14 9.61
C GLY A 94 9.30 -14.02 9.71
N GLY A 95 9.81 -12.80 9.95
CA GLY A 95 11.25 -12.55 10.03
C GLY A 95 11.93 -12.12 8.72
N THR A 96 11.29 -12.32 7.58
CA THR A 96 11.85 -12.02 6.25
C THR A 96 11.28 -10.71 5.69
N THR A 97 12.12 -9.92 5.01
CA THR A 97 11.70 -8.64 4.42
C THR A 97 11.44 -8.80 2.92
N TYR A 98 10.31 -8.29 2.46
CA TYR A 98 9.85 -8.37 1.08
C TYR A 98 9.53 -6.99 0.52
N GLY A 99 9.69 -6.84 -0.79
CA GLY A 99 9.29 -5.68 -1.56
C GLY A 99 7.79 -5.66 -1.80
N LEU A 100 7.16 -4.50 -1.59
CA LEU A 100 5.76 -4.26 -1.88
C LEU A 100 5.55 -3.49 -3.19
N ASN A 101 6.51 -2.64 -3.60
CA ASN A 101 6.40 -1.85 -4.84
C ASN A 101 7.50 -2.19 -5.87
N GLY A 102 7.30 -1.77 -7.11
CA GLY A 102 8.23 -2.04 -8.20
C GLY A 102 9.64 -1.48 -7.96
N THR A 103 9.77 -0.36 -7.24
CA THR A 103 11.09 0.19 -6.87
C THR A 103 11.81 -0.70 -5.85
N ALA A 104 11.10 -1.24 -4.85
CA ALA A 104 11.67 -2.18 -3.89
C ALA A 104 12.14 -3.47 -4.59
N ILE A 105 11.32 -4.03 -5.47
CA ILE A 105 11.59 -5.30 -6.15
C ILE A 105 12.68 -5.12 -7.20
N GLY A 106 12.50 -4.20 -8.14
CA GLY A 106 13.41 -4.02 -9.27
C GLY A 106 14.68 -3.27 -8.91
N ALA A 107 14.56 -2.04 -8.39
CA ALA A 107 15.73 -1.17 -8.19
C ALA A 107 16.50 -1.49 -6.91
N ALA A 108 15.81 -1.93 -5.85
CA ALA A 108 16.44 -2.24 -4.57
C ALA A 108 16.69 -3.74 -4.33
N GLY A 109 16.19 -4.63 -5.20
CA GLY A 109 16.51 -6.06 -5.19
C GLY A 109 15.85 -6.88 -4.08
N TYR A 110 14.75 -6.41 -3.49
CA TYR A 110 14.00 -7.18 -2.50
C TYR A 110 13.12 -8.25 -3.16
N ARG A 111 12.97 -9.41 -2.51
CA ARG A 111 12.06 -10.47 -2.96
C ARG A 111 10.61 -9.98 -3.00
N ASP A 112 9.86 -10.37 -4.02
CA ASP A 112 8.47 -9.94 -4.21
C ASP A 112 7.54 -10.57 -3.16
N SER A 113 6.78 -9.74 -2.43
CA SER A 113 5.81 -10.24 -1.45
C SER A 113 4.64 -11.01 -2.07
N ARG A 114 4.37 -10.82 -3.37
CA ARG A 114 3.28 -11.49 -4.09
C ARG A 114 3.50 -13.00 -4.17
N GLU A 115 4.75 -13.46 -4.12
CA GLU A 115 5.08 -14.89 -4.05
C GLU A 115 4.47 -15.60 -2.83
N LEU A 116 4.11 -14.85 -1.79
CA LEU A 116 3.48 -15.36 -0.57
C LEU A 116 1.95 -15.26 -0.58
N MET A 117 1.36 -14.70 -1.63
CA MET A 117 -0.08 -14.50 -1.72
C MET A 117 -0.77 -15.76 -2.22
N GLY A 118 -2.03 -15.94 -1.81
CA GLY A 118 -2.90 -16.95 -2.40
C GLY A 118 -3.04 -16.75 -3.91
N ARG A 119 -3.20 -17.85 -4.65
CA ARG A 119 -3.54 -17.82 -6.06
C ARG A 119 -4.98 -18.24 -6.27
N ASP A 120 -5.64 -17.66 -7.27
CA ASP A 120 -6.96 -18.10 -7.72
C ASP A 120 -6.84 -19.35 -8.62
N GLN A 121 -7.98 -19.86 -9.06
CA GLN A 121 -8.07 -21.03 -9.95
C GLN A 121 -7.39 -20.83 -11.32
N PHE A 122 -7.12 -19.59 -11.73
CA PHE A 122 -6.44 -19.25 -12.97
C PHE A 122 -4.94 -18.95 -12.76
N GLY A 123 -4.44 -19.12 -11.53
CA GLY A 123 -3.05 -18.87 -11.16
C GLY A 123 -2.72 -17.39 -10.96
N ALA A 124 -3.69 -16.48 -11.05
CA ALA A 124 -3.50 -15.07 -10.72
C ALA A 124 -3.44 -14.89 -9.20
N TYR A 125 -2.81 -13.82 -8.73
CA TYR A 125 -2.77 -13.51 -7.30
C TYR A 125 -4.19 -13.12 -6.84
N ALA A 126 -4.73 -13.86 -5.87
CA ALA A 126 -6.08 -13.68 -5.37
C ALA A 126 -6.25 -12.44 -4.47
N GLY A 127 -5.13 -11.86 -4.02
CA GLY A 127 -5.11 -10.68 -3.13
C GLY A 127 -4.44 -9.46 -3.76
N ASN A 128 -4.67 -8.30 -3.15
CA ASN A 128 -4.05 -7.04 -3.54
C ASN A 128 -3.28 -6.43 -2.35
N SER A 129 -2.05 -5.97 -2.58
CA SER A 129 -1.23 -5.29 -1.56
C SER A 129 -1.31 -3.75 -1.61
N ALA A 130 -2.16 -3.17 -2.48
CA ALA A 130 -2.28 -1.73 -2.67
C ALA A 130 -2.56 -0.95 -1.37
N LEU A 131 -3.46 -1.45 -0.53
CA LEU A 131 -3.76 -0.86 0.79
C LEU A 131 -2.49 -0.75 1.64
N PHE A 132 -1.73 -1.85 1.76
CA PHE A 132 -0.51 -1.90 2.56
C PHE A 132 0.63 -1.07 1.98
N ILE A 133 0.69 -0.95 0.64
CA ILE A 133 1.60 -0.01 -0.04
C ILE A 133 1.27 1.42 0.38
N GLN A 134 -0.01 1.82 0.32
CA GLN A 134 -0.45 3.17 0.69
C GLN A 134 -0.13 3.47 2.16
N MET A 135 -0.48 2.57 3.07
CA MET A 135 -0.17 2.70 4.50
C MET A 135 1.34 2.83 4.75
N ALA A 136 2.17 2.08 4.01
CA ALA A 136 3.61 2.16 4.14
C ALA A 136 4.16 3.48 3.55
N LEU A 137 3.61 4.00 2.44
CA LEU A 137 4.01 5.29 1.87
C LEU A 137 3.77 6.46 2.85
N GLU A 138 2.71 6.41 3.66
CA GLU A 138 2.47 7.39 4.73
C GLU A 138 3.56 7.39 5.81
N LEU A 139 4.33 6.29 5.94
CA LEU A 139 5.50 6.22 6.81
C LEU A 139 6.73 6.93 6.23
N CYS A 140 6.80 7.12 4.90
CA CYS A 140 7.92 7.80 4.23
C CYS A 140 7.87 9.34 4.34
N ASN A 141 6.69 9.89 4.63
CA ASN A 141 6.44 11.34 4.70
C ASN A 141 6.50 11.88 6.14
N LYS A 142 7.08 11.12 7.06
CA LYS A 142 7.29 11.47 8.46
C LYS A 142 8.77 11.42 8.78
#